data_AF-A0A954CA41-F1
#
_entry.id   AF-A0A954CA41-F1
#
_cell.length_a   1.000
_cell.length_b   1.000
_cell.length_c   1.000
_cell.angle_alpha   90.00
_cell.angle_beta   90.00
_cell.angle_gamma   90.00
#
_symmetry.space_group_name_H-M   'P 1'
#
loop_
_entity.id
_entity.type
_entity.pdbx_description
1 polymer ?
#
loop_
_entity_poly.entity_id
_entity_poly.type
_entity_poly.pdbx_seq_one_letter_code
_entity_poly.pdbx_strand_id
1 'polypeptide(L)' 'MAGFSAYSLLRQALTGHKHWPPQWPDAQPKAEYDVVVVGAGGHGL' A
#
# COMPACT_ATOMS: atom_id res chain seq x y z
N MET A 1 6.43 -10.48 -9.05
CA MET A 1 5.32 -9.99 -8.22
C MET A 1 5.20 -10.86 -6.98
N ALA A 2 5.37 -10.31 -5.78
CA ALA A 2 4.97 -11.02 -4.58
C ALA A 2 3.43 -11.12 -4.61
N GLY A 3 2.88 -12.33 -4.70
CA GLY A 3 1.43 -12.52 -4.60
C GLY A 3 0.96 -12.25 -3.18
N PHE A 4 -0.15 -11.55 -3.03
CA PHE A 4 -0.82 -11.39 -1.75
C PHE A 4 -1.59 -12.67 -1.42
N SER A 5 -1.09 -13.45 -0.48
CA SER A 5 -1.74 -14.64 0.05
C SER A 5 -1.62 -14.65 1.57
N ALA A 6 -2.47 -15.41 2.26
CA ALA A 6 -2.41 -15.51 3.72
C ALA A 6 -1.01 -15.91 4.21
N TYR A 7 -0.36 -16.85 3.51
CA TYR A 7 1.01 -17.27 3.81
C TYR A 7 2.03 -16.14 3.59
N SER A 8 1.94 -15.40 2.48
CA SER A 8 2.89 -14.31 2.21
C SER A 8 2.71 -13.15 3.18
N LEU A 9 1.48 -12.82 3.57
CA LEU A 9 1.18 -11.83 4.59
C LEU A 9 1.75 -12.22 5.96
N LEU A 10 1.53 -13.46 6.40
CA LEU A 10 2.08 -13.97 7.67
C LEU A 10 3.61 -13.95 7.65
N ARG A 11 4.23 -14.47 6.58
CA ARG A 11 5.69 -14.44 6.42
C ARG A 11 6.22 -13.01 6.47
N GLN A 12 5.57 -12.07 5.79
CA GLN A 12 6.03 -10.69 5.74
C GLN A 12 5.85 -9.99 7.09
N ALA A 13 4.74 -10.24 7.80
CA ALA A 13 4.54 -9.75 9.17
C ALA A 13 5.65 -10.23 10.11
N LEU A 14 6.03 -11.51 10.03
CA LEU A 14 7.14 -12.08 10.82
C LEU A 14 8.51 -11.50 10.42
N THR A 15 8.71 -11.15 9.16
CA THR A 15 9.97 -10.53 8.69
C THR A 15 10.00 -9.01 8.80
N GLY A 16 8.96 -8.38 9.35
CA GLY A 16 8.86 -6.93 9.48
C GLY A 16 8.71 -6.20 8.14
N HIS A 17 7.96 -6.76 7.20
CA HIS A 17 7.62 -6.16 5.89
C HIS A 17 8.82 -5.84 4.97
N LYS A 18 10.00 -6.45 5.23
CA LYS A 18 11.25 -6.11 4.52
C LYS A 18 11.33 -6.55 3.07
N HIS A 19 10.49 -7.49 2.63
CA HIS A 19 10.62 -8.13 1.33
C HIS A 19 9.45 -7.81 0.39
N TRP A 20 8.67 -6.77 0.69
CA TRP A 20 7.69 -6.27 -0.25
C TRP A 20 8.39 -5.50 -1.37
N PRO A 21 8.07 -5.78 -2.65
CA PRO A 21 8.50 -4.88 -3.71
C PRO A 21 7.75 -3.54 -3.57
N PRO A 22 8.24 -2.46 -4.21
CA PRO A 22 7.48 -1.22 -4.33
C PRO A 22 6.07 -1.50 -4.88
N GLN A 23 5.04 -1.06 -4.16
CA GLN A 23 3.64 -1.31 -4.52
C GLN A 23 3.04 -0.15 -5.32
N TRP A 24 3.51 1.06 -5.07
CA TRP A 24 3.07 2.26 -5.76
C TRP A 24 4.15 2.75 -6.72
N PRO A 25 3.75 3.26 -7.90
CA PRO A 25 4.68 3.94 -8.78
C PRO A 25 5.16 5.24 -8.14
N ASP A 26 6.40 5.62 -8.45
CA ASP A 26 6.92 6.96 -8.18
C ASP A 26 6.33 7.92 -9.22
N ALA A 27 5.10 8.37 -8.97
CA ALA A 27 4.35 9.26 -9.84
C ALA A 27 4.16 10.61 -9.16
N GLN A 28 4.37 11.69 -9.92
CA GLN A 28 4.03 13.02 -9.43
C GLN A 28 2.51 13.13 -9.20
N PRO A 29 2.09 13.83 -8.13
CA PRO A 29 0.69 14.16 -7.95
C PRO A 29 0.13 14.88 -9.19
N LYS A 30 -1.12 14.59 -9.52
CA LYS A 30 -1.85 15.32 -10.55
C LYS A 30 -1.99 16.77 -10.12
N ALA A 31 -2.06 17.67 -11.11
CA ALA A 31 -2.31 19.09 -10.85
C ALA A 31 -3.65 19.31 -10.13
N GLU A 32 -4.66 18.50 -10.44
CA GLU A 32 -6.02 18.63 -9.94
C GLU A 32 -6.63 17.25 -9.63
N TYR A 33 -7.47 17.22 -8.61
CA TYR A 33 -8.20 16.04 -8.16
C TYR A 33 -9.62 16.47 -7.77
N ASP A 34 -10.64 15.75 -8.23
CA ASP A 34 -12.01 15.97 -7.76
C ASP A 34 -12.15 15.64 -6.27
N VAL A 35 -11.39 14.64 -5.80
CA VAL A 35 -11.37 14.19 -4.41
C VAL A 35 -9.94 13.78 -4.01
N VAL A 36 -9.49 14.26 -2.85
CA VAL A 36 -8.27 13.81 -2.18
C VAL A 36 -8.67 13.22 -0.83
N VAL A 37 -8.36 11.94 -0.61
CA VAL A 37 -8.60 11.29 0.68
C VAL A 37 -7.40 11.52 1.59
N VAL A 38 -7.58 12.31 2.65
CA VAL A 38 -6.55 12.58 3.66
C VAL A 38 -6.85 11.77 4.91
N GLY A 39 -6.06 10.72 5.12
CA GLY A 39 -6.22 9.79 6.24
C GLY A 39 -7.03 8.55 5.87
N ALA A 40 -6.36 7.47 5.48
CA ALA A 40 -6.97 6.18 5.16
C ALA A 40 -7.21 5.29 6.40
N GLY A 41 -7.63 5.90 7.52
CA GLY A 41 -8.11 5.18 8.69
C GLY A 41 -9.54 4.70 8.50
N GLY A 42 -10.10 3.94 9.46
CA GLY A 42 -11.44 3.33 9.34
C GLY A 42 -12.63 4.29 9.16
N HIS A 43 -12.41 5.60 9.14
CA HIS A 43 -13.42 6.64 8.89
C HIS A 43 -13.19 7.43 7.59
N GLY A 44 -12.09 7.16 6.86
CA GLY A 44 -11.72 7.88 5.64
C GLY A 44 -12.15 7.21 4.34
N LEU A 45 -12.96 6.14 4.45
CA LEU A 45 -13.59 5.42 3.34
C LEU A 45 -15.11 5.62 3.38
#